data_AF-A0A959BIY1-F1
#
_entry.id   AF-A0A959BIY1-F1
#
_cell.length_a   1.000
_cell.length_b   1.000
_cell.length_c   1.000
_cell.angle_alpha   90.00
_cell.angle_beta   90.00
_cell.angle_gamma   90.00
#
_symmetry.space_group_name_H-M   'P 1'
#
loop_
_entity.id
_entity.type
_entity.pdbx_description
1 polymer ?
#
loop_
_entity_poly.entity_id
_entity_poly.type
_entity_poly.pdbx_seq_one_letter_code
_entity_poly.pdbx_strand_id
1 'polypeptide(L)'
;MKKNCTLFLLPLLCLIGFGQAGISQNVSPAPAGKLFIIGGGKRPPALVQAMADAAGLDTAGYAIILPMASGEPDSAAYYGIRQFTELGL
;
A
#
# COMPACT_ATOMS: atom_id res chain seq x y z
N MET A 1 64.78 -15.90 -5.71
CA MET A 1 63.91 -16.21 -6.87
C MET A 1 62.47 -16.20 -6.38
N LYS A 2 61.80 -15.03 -6.39
CA LYS A 2 60.55 -14.76 -5.65
C LYS A 2 59.68 -13.80 -6.49
N LYS A 3 59.25 -14.24 -7.68
CA LYS A 3 58.53 -13.37 -8.64
C LYS A 3 57.31 -14.04 -9.31
N ASN A 4 57.03 -15.32 -9.04
CA ASN A 4 56.10 -16.10 -9.86
C ASN A 4 54.82 -16.54 -9.12
N CYS A 5 54.66 -16.17 -7.85
CA CYS A 5 53.49 -16.56 -7.05
C CYS A 5 52.33 -15.54 -7.16
N THR A 6 52.64 -14.26 -7.39
CA THR A 6 51.62 -13.20 -7.53
C THR A 6 50.93 -13.21 -8.91
N LEU A 7 51.54 -13.84 -9.92
CA LEU A 7 51.06 -13.79 -11.31
C LEU A 7 49.87 -14.75 -11.59
N PHE A 8 49.68 -15.77 -10.74
CA PHE A 8 48.55 -16.70 -10.83
C PHE A 8 47.35 -16.33 -9.93
N LEU A 9 47.49 -15.30 -9.08
CA LEU A 9 46.42 -14.85 -8.16
C LEU A 9 45.46 -13.83 -8.81
N LEU A 10 45.91 -13.15 -9.87
CA LEU A 10 45.16 -12.10 -10.56
C LEU A 10 43.98 -12.60 -11.44
N PRO A 11 44.05 -13.76 -12.15
CA PRO A 11 42.92 -14.21 -12.96
C PRO A 11 41.80 -14.87 -12.13
N LEU A 12 42.09 -15.30 -10.89
CA LEU A 12 41.11 -15.92 -10.00
C LEU A 12 40.18 -14.87 -9.34
N LEU A 13 40.65 -13.64 -9.17
CA LEU A 13 39.86 -12.54 -8.60
C LEU A 13 38.84 -11.95 -9.59
N CYS A 14 39.09 -12.06 -10.91
CA CYS A 14 38.17 -11.55 -11.94
C CYS A 14 36.94 -12.45 -12.20
N LEU A 15 37.02 -13.76 -11.94
CA LEU A 15 35.90 -14.69 -12.16
C LEU A 15 34.78 -14.56 -11.12
N ILE A 16 35.04 -13.94 -9.97
CA ILE A 16 34.04 -13.70 -8.91
C ILE A 16 33.27 -12.38 -9.17
N GLY A 17 33.79 -11.49 -10.02
CA GLY A 17 33.23 -10.16 -10.27
C GLY A 17 32.10 -10.07 -11.30
N PHE A 18 31.82 -11.14 -12.07
CA PHE A 18 30.84 -11.11 -13.18
C PHE A 18 29.56 -11.94 -12.95
N GLY A 19 29.41 -12.55 -11.77
CA GLY A 19 28.35 -13.54 -11.49
C GLY A 19 27.00 -12.99 -10.97
N GLN A 20 26.79 -11.67 -10.88
CA GLN A 20 25.54 -11.09 -10.37
C GLN A 20 24.89 -10.10 -11.35
N ALA A 21 24.66 -10.54 -12.59
CA ALA A 21 23.70 -9.89 -13.47
C ALA A 21 22.41 -10.72 -13.45
N GLY A 22 21.48 -10.38 -12.54
CA GLY A 22 20.10 -10.89 -12.60
C GLY A 22 19.52 -11.38 -11.28
N ILE A 23 19.40 -10.53 -10.26
CA ILE A 23 18.30 -10.69 -9.31
C ILE A 23 17.26 -9.64 -9.71
N SER A 24 16.22 -10.08 -10.41
CA SER A 24 14.97 -9.32 -10.52
C SER A 24 14.35 -9.34 -9.13
N GLN A 25 14.75 -8.40 -8.28
CA GLN A 25 14.10 -8.20 -7.00
C GLN A 25 12.74 -7.60 -7.31
N ASN A 26 11.71 -8.45 -7.31
CA ASN A 26 10.32 -8.03 -7.27
C ASN A 26 10.07 -7.46 -5.87
N VAL A 27 10.71 -6.33 -5.57
CA VAL A 27 10.45 -5.53 -4.38
C VAL A 27 9.08 -4.91 -4.65
N SER A 28 8.04 -5.66 -4.32
CA SER A 28 6.72 -5.05 -4.17
C SER A 28 6.90 -3.98 -3.10
N PRO A 29 6.78 -2.68 -3.45
CA PRO A 29 6.94 -1.63 -2.48
C PRO A 29 5.96 -1.89 -1.33
N ALA A 30 6.39 -1.61 -0.10
CA ALA A 30 5.50 -1.72 1.04
C ALA A 30 4.20 -0.94 0.72
N PRO A 31 3.01 -1.52 0.93
CA PRO A 31 1.77 -0.90 0.50
C PRO A 31 1.62 0.47 1.17
N ALA A 32 1.39 1.50 0.35
CA ALA A 32 1.29 2.89 0.81
C ALA A 32 0.04 3.15 1.69
N GLY A 33 -0.89 2.20 1.75
CA GLY A 33 -2.12 2.31 2.52
C GLY A 33 -2.93 1.01 2.52
N LYS A 34 -4.17 1.10 3.01
CA LYS A 34 -5.11 -0.04 3.09
C LYS A 34 -6.23 0.13 2.07
N LEU A 35 -6.66 -0.96 1.45
CA LEU A 35 -7.84 -1.02 0.59
C LEU A 35 -8.95 -1.80 1.29
N PHE A 36 -10.11 -1.17 1.46
CA PHE A 36 -11.28 -1.76 2.08
C PHE A 36 -12.39 -1.90 1.03
N ILE A 37 -12.79 -3.14 0.69
CA ILE A 37 -13.80 -3.42 -0.35
C ILE A 37 -15.09 -3.93 0.29
N ILE A 38 -16.23 -3.38 -0.11
CA ILE A 38 -17.56 -3.78 0.35
C ILE A 38 -18.35 -4.27 -0.86
N GLY A 39 -18.83 -5.52 -0.84
CA GLY A 39 -19.57 -6.13 -1.95
C GLY A 39 -20.99 -5.59 -2.19
N GLY A 40 -21.37 -4.46 -1.58
CA GLY A 40 -22.72 -3.88 -1.64
C GLY A 40 -23.59 -4.20 -0.43
N GLY A 41 -24.86 -3.78 -0.48
CA GLY A 41 -25.81 -3.93 0.62
C GLY A 41 -25.78 -2.80 1.65
N LYS A 42 -26.34 -3.06 2.83
CA LYS A 42 -26.38 -2.07 3.93
C LYS A 42 -25.00 -1.97 4.58
N ARG A 43 -24.58 -0.74 4.92
CA ARG A 43 -23.38 -0.49 5.75
C ARG A 43 -23.83 -0.30 7.21
N PRO A 44 -23.78 -1.34 8.05
CA PRO A 44 -24.10 -1.19 9.47
C PRO A 44 -23.03 -0.32 10.17
N PRO A 45 -23.33 0.30 11.33
CA PRO A 45 -22.40 1.16 12.04
C PRO A 45 -21.04 0.52 12.32
N ALA A 46 -21.02 -0.77 12.69
CA ALA A 46 -19.79 -1.52 12.93
C ALA A 46 -18.86 -1.60 11.70
N LEU A 47 -19.42 -1.63 10.49
CA LEU A 47 -18.65 -1.66 9.26
C LEU A 47 -18.04 -0.28 8.96
N VAL A 48 -18.80 0.79 9.20
CA VAL A 48 -18.32 2.17 9.03
C VAL A 48 -17.20 2.46 10.03
N GLN A 49 -17.34 2.01 11.29
CA GLN A 49 -16.29 2.09 12.30
C GLN A 49 -15.03 1.35 11.85
N ALA A 50 -15.15 0.09 11.39
CA ALA A 50 -14.01 -0.67 10.90
C ALA A 50 -13.28 0.02 9.72
N MET A 51 -14.03 0.72 8.86
CA MET A 51 -13.46 1.56 7.80
C MET A 51 -12.68 2.75 8.36
N ALA A 52 -13.24 3.44 9.36
CA ALA A 52 -12.59 4.58 10.02
C ALA A 52 -11.29 4.17 10.72
N ASP A 53 -11.32 3.07 11.47
CA ASP A 53 -10.16 2.52 12.18
C ASP A 53 -9.08 2.06 11.18
N ALA A 54 -9.48 1.45 10.06
CA ALA A 54 -8.56 1.05 9.01
C ALA A 54 -7.85 2.27 8.40
N ALA A 55 -8.58 3.37 8.21
CA ALA A 55 -8.08 4.64 7.66
C ALA A 55 -7.33 5.52 8.68
N GLY A 56 -7.46 5.26 9.99
CA GLY A 56 -6.89 6.09 11.05
C GLY A 56 -7.59 7.45 11.21
N LEU A 57 -8.88 7.52 10.83
CA LEU A 57 -9.67 8.76 10.86
C LEU A 57 -9.95 9.29 12.28
N ASP A 58 -9.77 8.46 13.29
CA ASP A 58 -9.94 8.75 14.71
C ASP A 58 -8.86 9.69 15.29
N THR A 59 -7.65 9.67 14.73
CA THR A 59 -6.50 10.42 15.27
C THR A 59 -6.19 11.68 14.47
N ALA A 60 -6.28 11.61 13.13
CA ALA A 60 -6.15 12.75 12.23
C ALA A 60 -6.55 12.33 10.81
N GLY A 61 -7.18 13.22 10.05
CA GLY A 61 -7.44 12.97 8.63
C GLY A 61 -8.67 13.69 8.12
N TYR A 62 -8.97 13.44 6.86
CA TYR A 62 -10.20 13.88 6.21
C TYR A 62 -10.73 12.71 5.38
N ALA A 63 -12.05 12.55 5.35
CA ALA A 63 -12.72 11.61 4.47
C ALA A 63 -13.32 12.37 3.29
N ILE A 64 -13.20 11.81 2.08
CA ILE A 64 -13.87 12.32 0.88
C ILE A 64 -14.86 11.27 0.41
N ILE A 65 -16.11 11.69 0.21
CA ILE A 65 -17.17 10.83 -0.32
C ILE A 65 -17.40 11.21 -1.78
N LEU A 66 -17.31 10.21 -2.66
CA LEU A 66 -17.50 10.37 -4.10
C LEU A 66 -18.80 9.67 -4.53
N PRO A 67 -19.94 10.38 -4.64
CA PRO A 67 -21.25 9.80 -4.88
C PRO A 67 -21.55 9.49 -6.37
N MET A 68 -20.52 9.46 -7.23
CA MET A 68 -20.68 9.40 -8.70
C MET A 68 -21.29 8.10 -9.24
N ALA A 69 -21.31 7.03 -8.44
CA ALA A 69 -21.93 5.76 -8.82
C ALA A 69 -23.47 5.75 -8.66
N SER A 70 -24.04 6.76 -7.98
CA SER A 70 -25.48 6.86 -7.73
C SER A 70 -26.19 7.59 -8.86
N GLY A 71 -27.44 7.20 -9.17
CA GLY A 71 -28.36 8.01 -9.98
C GLY A 71 -28.89 9.25 -9.25
N GLU A 72 -28.79 9.26 -7.92
CA GLU A 72 -29.12 10.38 -7.04
C GLU A 72 -27.88 10.76 -6.22
N PRO A 73 -26.99 11.63 -6.75
CA PRO A 73 -25.70 11.93 -6.11
C PRO A 73 -25.85 12.74 -4.81
N ASP A 74 -26.80 13.68 -4.76
CA ASP A 74 -27.03 14.53 -3.58
C ASP A 74 -27.48 13.70 -2.37
N SER A 75 -28.48 12.83 -2.58
CA SER A 75 -28.94 11.87 -1.56
C SER A 75 -27.80 10.96 -1.11
N ALA A 76 -27.03 10.40 -2.05
CA ALA A 76 -25.92 9.51 -1.75
C ALA A 76 -24.81 10.21 -0.94
N ALA A 77 -24.48 11.45 -1.28
CA ALA A 77 -23.55 12.27 -0.51
C ALA A 77 -24.08 12.52 0.91
N TYR A 78 -25.33 12.98 1.03
CA TYR A 78 -25.96 13.29 2.31
C TYR A 78 -25.93 12.10 3.27
N TYR A 79 -26.44 10.94 2.83
CA TYR A 79 -26.44 9.74 3.67
C TYR A 79 -25.04 9.19 3.90
N GLY A 80 -24.15 9.26 2.90
CA GLY A 80 -22.76 8.86 3.06
C GLY A 80 -22.06 9.66 4.16
N ILE A 81 -22.23 10.99 4.17
CA ILE A 81 -21.61 11.88 5.17
C ILE A 81 -22.19 11.57 6.55
N ARG A 82 -23.52 11.49 6.66
CA ARG A 82 -24.20 11.24 7.93
C ARG A 82 -23.71 10.00 8.65
N GLN A 83 -23.39 8.93 7.94
CA GLN A 83 -22.90 7.69 8.58
C GLN A 83 -21.59 7.89 9.35
N PHE A 84 -20.71 8.78 8.89
CA PHE A 84 -19.46 9.09 9.60
C PHE A 84 -19.69 10.13 10.69
N THR A 85 -20.52 11.14 10.43
CA THR A 85 -20.82 12.18 11.42
C THR A 85 -21.57 11.63 12.64
N GLU A 86 -22.44 10.63 12.45
CA GLU A 86 -23.12 9.92 13.54
C GLU A 86 -22.17 9.10 14.42
N LEU A 87 -20.96 8.79 13.94
CA LEU A 87 -19.87 8.18 14.72
C LEU A 87 -18.95 9.22 15.39
N GLY A 88 -19.20 10.52 15.18
CA GLY A 88 -18.39 11.62 15.72
C GLY A 88 -17.14 11.95 14.90
N LEU A 89 -17.09 11.52 13.63
CA LEU A 89 -16.01 11.78 12.68
C LEU A 89 -16.34 12.92 11.71
#